data_AF-A0A1V0PQF6-F1
#
_entry.id   AF-A0A1V0PQF6-F1
#
_cell.length_a   1.000
_cell.length_b   1.000
_cell.length_c   1.000
_cell.angle_alpha   90.00
_cell.angle_beta   90.00
_cell.angle_gamma   90.00
#
_symmetry.space_group_name_H-M   'P 1'
#
loop_
_entity.id
_entity.type
_entity.pdbx_description
1 polymer ?
#
loop_
_entity_poly.entity_id
_entity_poly.type
_entity_poly.pdbx_seq_one_letter_code
_entity_poly.pdbx_strand_id
1 'polypeptide(L)'
;MDIAASALDEMFSGFNTVFNNALNATSIYWNKIAMDVKSTGADETYGWLASVPQMREWLGERHIRAVGAARYTLENRKFESTMRVQRDHIEDDRLGVYAPQLTMMAHAAATHPDELVFEVLKRGFAETCYDGQFFFDTDHPVEDTDGDAQSVSNFQGGSDTPWFLLDTSRPVKPLVFQTRVPYKLQTLTRDEDHNVFMRDEFLYGVRARVNAGYGLWQFAYGSKQVLNATNYAAARAAMQALRYDGGRIIGVTPTVLVVPPSLEAAGRALLLAEELEGGGANIWHRSADLLVSPYLQDGSP
;
A
#
# COMPACT_ATOMS: atom_id res chain seq x y z
N MET A 1 3.69 -24.86 39.81
CA MET A 1 4.89 -25.70 39.57
C MET A 1 5.88 -24.79 38.88
N ASP A 2 7.17 -24.76 39.23
CA ASP A 2 8.08 -23.84 38.54
C ASP A 2 8.18 -24.23 37.05
N ILE A 3 7.75 -23.33 36.16
CA ILE A 3 7.83 -23.55 34.72
C ILE A 3 9.29 -23.38 34.30
N ALA A 4 9.90 -24.43 33.77
CA ALA A 4 11.29 -24.37 33.33
C ALA A 4 11.45 -23.35 32.19
N ALA A 5 12.49 -22.51 32.25
CA ALA A 5 12.79 -21.54 31.20
C ALA A 5 12.91 -22.18 29.80
N SER A 6 13.44 -23.40 29.73
CA SER A 6 13.52 -24.17 28.47
C SER A 6 12.14 -24.49 27.89
N ALA A 7 11.12 -24.74 28.72
CA ALA A 7 9.76 -24.99 28.25
C ALA A 7 9.11 -23.72 27.68
N LEU A 8 9.40 -22.55 28.28
CA LEU A 8 8.94 -21.25 27.77
C LEU A 8 9.60 -20.90 26.43
N ASP A 9 10.89 -21.21 26.26
CA ASP A 9 11.62 -21.02 25.00
C ASP A 9 11.09 -21.94 23.89
N GLU A 10 10.83 -23.20 24.20
CA GLU A 10 10.21 -24.17 23.28
C GLU A 10 8.80 -23.72 22.86
N MET A 11 7.98 -23.25 23.81
CA MET A 11 6.67 -22.68 23.52
C MET A 11 6.78 -21.46 22.60
N PHE A 12 7.71 -20.52 22.89
CA PHE A 12 7.91 -19.35 22.03
C PHE A 12 8.32 -19.77 20.63
N SER A 13 9.18 -20.77 20.47
CA SER A 13 9.57 -21.32 19.16
C SER A 13 8.37 -21.90 18.40
N GLY A 14 7.51 -22.66 19.09
CA GLY A 14 6.27 -23.21 18.53
C GLY A 14 5.30 -22.11 18.07
N PHE A 15 5.06 -21.12 18.93
CA PHE A 15 4.21 -19.97 18.60
C PHE A 15 4.79 -19.15 17.45
N ASN A 16 6.09 -18.86 17.48
CA ASN A 16 6.75 -18.14 16.41
C ASN A 16 6.65 -18.91 15.07
N THR A 17 6.68 -20.25 15.10
CA THR A 17 6.47 -21.08 13.91
C THR A 17 5.05 -20.94 13.37
N VAL A 18 4.03 -21.09 14.23
CA VAL A 18 2.62 -20.91 13.85
C VAL A 18 2.37 -19.51 13.29
N PHE A 19 2.89 -18.49 13.97
CA PHE A 19 2.78 -17.10 13.55
C PHE A 19 3.38 -16.87 12.17
N ASN A 20 4.64 -17.27 11.95
CA ASN A 20 5.30 -17.03 10.65
C ASN A 20 4.66 -17.84 9.52
N ASN A 21 4.17 -19.05 9.80
CA ASN A 21 3.44 -19.83 8.79
C ASN A 21 2.15 -19.12 8.36
N ALA A 22 1.36 -18.64 9.32
CA ALA A 22 0.13 -17.90 9.03
C ALA A 22 0.39 -16.54 8.37
N LEU A 23 1.44 -15.83 8.80
CA LEU A 23 1.88 -14.56 8.22
C LEU A 23 2.22 -14.73 6.74
N ASN A 24 3.02 -15.75 6.40
CA ASN A 24 3.47 -16.01 5.03
C ASN A 24 2.38 -16.61 4.12
N ALA A 25 1.42 -17.35 4.69
CA ALA A 25 0.30 -17.93 3.96
C ALA A 25 -0.83 -16.92 3.67
N THR A 26 -0.87 -15.81 4.40
CA THR A 26 -1.90 -14.78 4.22
C THR A 26 -1.70 -14.07 2.89
N SER A 27 -2.76 -14.00 2.09
CA SER A 27 -2.75 -13.23 0.84
C SER A 27 -2.68 -11.74 1.13
N ILE A 28 -1.75 -11.07 0.47
CA ILE A 28 -1.51 -9.62 0.55
C ILE A 28 -1.61 -8.99 -0.83
N TYR A 29 -1.98 -7.72 -0.89
CA TYR A 29 -2.25 -7.04 -2.15
C TYR A 29 -1.56 -5.67 -2.30
N TRP A 30 -1.14 -5.05 -1.21
CA TRP A 30 -0.49 -3.74 -1.17
C TRP A 30 0.74 -3.69 -2.08
N ASN A 31 1.52 -4.77 -2.11
CA ASN A 31 2.75 -4.87 -2.88
C ASN A 31 2.50 -4.89 -4.40
N LYS A 32 1.25 -5.06 -4.86
CA LYS A 32 0.87 -4.87 -6.26
C LYS A 32 0.90 -3.39 -6.64
N ILE A 33 0.47 -2.50 -5.74
CA ILE A 33 0.24 -1.08 -6.03
C ILE A 33 1.22 -0.11 -5.33
N ALA A 34 1.92 -0.57 -4.31
CA ALA A 34 2.91 0.21 -3.56
C ALA A 34 4.30 -0.44 -3.57
N MET A 35 5.33 0.39 -3.46
CA MET A 35 6.72 -0.06 -3.30
C MET A 35 7.12 -0.10 -1.83
N ASP A 36 7.90 -1.11 -1.44
CA ASP A 36 8.46 -1.23 -0.08
C ASP A 36 9.71 -0.35 0.04
N VAL A 37 9.70 0.57 1.00
CA VAL A 37 10.83 1.43 1.30
C VAL A 37 11.27 1.21 2.75
N LYS A 38 12.55 0.93 2.95
CA LYS A 38 13.11 0.80 4.30
C LYS A 38 13.42 2.17 4.87
N SER A 39 12.87 2.43 6.05
CA SER A 39 13.17 3.63 6.84
C SER A 39 14.28 3.33 7.85
N THR A 40 15.14 4.32 8.07
CA THR A 40 16.20 4.30 9.09
C THR A 40 15.93 5.30 10.21
N GLY A 41 15.15 6.36 9.94
CA GLY A 41 14.83 7.46 10.85
C GLY A 41 13.49 7.35 11.60
N ALA A 42 13.08 8.47 12.20
CA ALA A 42 11.71 8.65 12.71
C ALA A 42 10.73 8.91 11.56
N ASP A 43 11.23 9.56 10.52
CA ASP A 43 10.60 9.93 9.27
C ASP A 43 11.57 9.69 8.10
N GLU A 44 11.06 9.66 6.87
CA GLU A 44 11.87 9.70 5.66
C GLU A 44 11.42 10.87 4.78
N THR A 45 12.38 11.56 4.17
CA THR A 45 12.11 12.66 3.24
C THR A 45 12.36 12.21 1.81
N TYR A 46 11.32 12.28 0.97
CA TYR A 46 11.33 11.81 -0.42
C TYR A 46 11.60 12.93 -1.43
N GLY A 47 12.67 13.71 -1.24
CA GLY A 47 12.97 14.86 -2.11
C GLY A 47 13.22 14.50 -3.58
N TRP A 48 13.60 13.25 -3.87
CA TRP A 48 13.83 12.77 -5.24
C TRP A 48 12.54 12.65 -6.07
N LEU A 49 11.35 12.60 -5.44
CA LEU A 49 10.09 12.51 -6.17
C LEU A 49 9.87 13.73 -7.09
N ALA A 50 10.40 14.89 -6.69
CA ALA A 50 10.36 16.13 -7.48
C ALA A 50 11.37 16.16 -8.64
N SER A 51 12.18 15.12 -8.87
CA SER A 51 13.24 15.14 -9.89
C SER A 51 13.51 13.74 -10.46
N VAL A 52 12.50 13.16 -11.12
CA VAL A 52 12.63 11.85 -11.75
C VAL A 52 13.68 11.91 -12.89
N PRO A 53 14.73 11.07 -12.86
CA PRO A 53 15.79 11.14 -13.85
C PRO A 53 15.31 10.74 -15.24
N GLN A 54 15.76 11.48 -16.26
CA GLN A 54 15.52 11.17 -17.68
C GLN A 54 16.84 11.05 -18.43
N MET A 55 16.91 10.10 -19.37
CA MET A 55 18.06 9.92 -20.26
C MET A 55 17.97 10.88 -21.44
N ARG A 56 18.96 11.74 -21.66
CA ARG A 56 19.06 12.62 -22.83
C ARG A 56 20.19 12.19 -23.74
N GLU A 57 20.12 12.59 -25.01
CA GLU A 57 21.28 12.51 -25.89
C GLU A 57 22.44 13.33 -25.31
N TRP A 58 23.64 12.76 -25.38
CA TRP A 58 24.84 13.39 -24.87
C TRP A 58 25.40 14.37 -25.91
N LEU A 59 24.84 15.58 -25.92
CA LEU A 59 25.36 16.71 -26.69
C LEU A 59 25.89 17.75 -25.70
N GLY A 60 27.21 17.95 -25.66
CA GLY A 60 27.89 18.89 -24.76
C GLY A 60 28.19 18.34 -23.35
N GLU A 61 28.31 19.24 -22.37
CA GLU A 61 28.54 18.88 -20.96
C GLU A 61 27.29 18.28 -20.31
N ARG A 62 27.48 17.58 -19.17
CA ARG A 62 26.37 17.02 -18.40
C ARG A 62 25.50 18.15 -17.85
N HIS A 63 24.20 18.09 -18.08
CA HIS A 63 23.24 18.92 -17.35
C HIS A 63 22.97 18.27 -15.99
N ILE A 64 23.38 18.95 -14.92
CA ILE A 64 23.14 18.51 -13.54
C ILE A 64 21.80 19.11 -13.11
N ARG A 65 20.77 18.28 -12.95
CA ARG A 65 19.51 18.70 -12.30
C ARG A 65 19.70 18.67 -10.80
N ALA A 66 19.38 19.78 -10.13
CA ALA A 66 19.26 19.78 -8.68
C ALA A 66 18.06 18.93 -8.26
N VAL A 67 18.18 18.19 -7.17
CA VAL A 67 17.02 17.55 -6.53
C VAL A 67 16.16 18.67 -5.96
N GLY A 68 14.88 18.73 -6.35
CA GLY A 68 13.95 19.78 -5.93
C GLY A 68 13.88 19.98 -4.41
N ALA A 69 13.61 21.21 -3.97
CA ALA A 69 13.55 21.57 -2.55
C ALA A 69 12.27 21.09 -1.82
N ALA A 70 11.31 20.49 -2.55
CA ALA A 70 10.08 19.98 -1.99
C ALA A 70 10.37 18.82 -1.02
N ARG A 71 9.95 18.97 0.24
CA ARG A 71 10.12 17.97 1.29
C ARG A 71 8.79 17.28 1.54
N TYR A 72 8.60 16.13 0.89
CA TYR A 72 7.55 15.20 1.29
C TYR A 72 8.10 14.30 2.40
N THR A 73 7.58 14.46 3.61
CA THR A 73 8.05 13.73 4.79
C THR A 73 6.98 12.73 5.24
N LEU A 74 7.36 11.47 5.35
CA LEU A 74 6.48 10.41 5.83
C LEU A 74 6.92 9.93 7.22
N GLU A 75 6.18 10.35 8.26
CA GLU A 75 6.46 9.96 9.64
C GLU A 75 6.05 8.51 9.92
N ASN A 76 6.90 7.74 10.60
CA ASN A 76 6.55 6.36 10.96
C ASN A 76 5.51 6.30 12.08
N ARG A 77 4.39 5.62 11.84
CA ARG A 77 3.36 5.35 12.84
C ARG A 77 3.69 4.06 13.62
N LYS A 78 3.21 3.97 14.86
CA LYS A 78 3.40 2.81 15.74
C LYS A 78 2.11 2.00 15.81
N PHE A 79 2.23 0.68 15.70
CA PHE A 79 1.11 -0.25 15.79
C PHE A 79 1.51 -1.45 16.63
N GLU A 80 0.54 -2.05 17.31
CA GLU A 80 0.74 -3.24 18.12
C GLU A 80 -0.50 -4.14 18.12
N SER A 81 -0.27 -5.43 18.38
CA SER A 81 -1.30 -6.38 18.76
C SER A 81 -0.71 -7.32 19.81
N THR A 82 -1.35 -7.42 20.97
CA THR A 82 -0.85 -8.20 22.10
C THR A 82 -1.91 -9.18 22.60
N MET A 83 -1.51 -10.43 22.79
CA MET A 83 -2.32 -11.45 23.45
C MET A 83 -1.73 -11.82 24.81
N ARG A 84 -2.60 -12.37 25.65
CA ARG A 84 -2.25 -12.89 26.97
C ARG A 84 -2.39 -14.41 26.96
N VAL A 85 -1.46 -15.08 27.62
CA VAL A 85 -1.48 -16.52 27.86
C VAL A 85 -1.44 -16.71 29.37
N GLN A 86 -2.49 -17.30 29.92
CA GLN A 86 -2.55 -17.59 31.36
C GLN A 86 -1.46 -18.59 31.75
N ARG A 87 -0.85 -18.40 32.92
CA ARG A 87 0.19 -19.31 33.42
C ARG A 87 -0.35 -20.73 33.62
N ASP A 88 -1.53 -20.86 34.22
CA ASP A 88 -2.17 -22.14 34.49
C ASP A 88 -2.38 -22.96 33.20
N HIS A 89 -2.68 -22.32 32.06
CA HIS A 89 -2.79 -22.99 30.78
C HIS A 89 -1.47 -23.57 30.27
N ILE A 90 -0.32 -23.02 30.68
CA ILE A 90 0.99 -23.63 30.39
C ILE A 90 1.27 -24.76 31.36
N GLU A 91 0.98 -24.57 32.66
CA GLU A 91 1.13 -25.63 33.67
C GLU A 91 0.29 -26.86 33.34
N ASP A 92 -0.89 -26.65 32.75
CA ASP A 92 -1.86 -27.68 32.35
C ASP A 92 -1.67 -28.20 30.91
N ASP A 93 -0.64 -27.77 30.17
CA ASP A 93 -0.37 -28.14 28.77
C ASP A 93 -1.56 -27.88 27.81
N ARG A 94 -2.21 -26.72 27.95
CA ARG A 94 -3.40 -26.28 27.17
C ARG A 94 -3.06 -25.26 26.09
N LEU A 95 -1.89 -25.33 25.48
CA LEU A 95 -1.41 -24.30 24.54
C LEU A 95 -2.16 -24.27 23.21
N GLY A 96 -2.72 -25.40 22.79
CA GLY A 96 -3.46 -25.51 21.53
C GLY A 96 -4.65 -24.54 21.42
N VAL A 97 -5.19 -24.07 22.55
CA VAL A 97 -6.32 -23.13 22.57
C VAL A 97 -5.96 -21.73 22.04
N TYR A 98 -4.67 -21.37 22.07
CA TYR A 98 -4.20 -20.06 21.62
C TYR A 98 -3.81 -20.03 20.13
N ALA A 99 -3.70 -21.20 19.47
CA ALA A 99 -3.31 -21.29 18.07
C ALA A 99 -4.25 -20.50 17.11
N PRO A 100 -5.59 -20.49 17.29
CA PRO A 100 -6.47 -19.65 16.49
C PRO A 100 -6.21 -18.15 16.69
N GLN A 101 -5.98 -17.71 17.93
CA GLN A 101 -5.71 -16.30 18.25
C GLN A 101 -4.37 -15.85 17.65
N LEU A 102 -3.36 -16.70 17.68
CA LEU A 102 -2.05 -16.45 17.08
C LEU A 102 -2.10 -16.41 15.55
N THR A 103 -2.87 -17.31 14.94
CA THR A 103 -3.14 -17.27 13.50
C THR A 103 -3.84 -15.98 13.10
N MET A 104 -4.83 -15.51 13.87
CA MET A 104 -5.52 -14.25 13.60
C MET A 104 -4.61 -13.03 13.81
N MET A 105 -3.75 -13.04 14.82
CA MET A 105 -2.74 -12.00 15.02
C MET A 105 -1.75 -11.93 13.85
N ALA A 106 -1.32 -13.09 13.33
CA ALA A 106 -0.47 -13.16 12.15
C ALA A 106 -1.19 -12.66 10.90
N HIS A 107 -2.47 -13.02 10.73
CA HIS A 107 -3.30 -12.53 9.64
C HIS A 107 -3.39 -11.00 9.67
N ALA A 108 -3.75 -10.41 10.82
CA ALA A 108 -3.81 -8.95 10.99
C ALA A 108 -2.45 -8.29 10.70
N ALA A 109 -1.35 -8.87 11.18
CA ALA A 109 -0.01 -8.35 10.88
C ALA A 109 0.33 -8.38 9.38
N ALA A 110 -0.13 -9.42 8.65
CA ALA A 110 0.08 -9.55 7.21
C ALA A 110 -0.83 -8.61 6.39
N THR A 111 -2.09 -8.40 6.80
CA THR A 111 -3.05 -7.55 6.07
C THR A 111 -2.99 -6.08 6.44
N HIS A 112 -2.40 -5.71 7.57
CA HIS A 112 -2.31 -4.30 7.98
C HIS A 112 -1.60 -3.37 6.96
N PRO A 113 -0.57 -3.80 6.20
CA PRO A 113 -0.08 -3.02 5.06
C PRO A 113 -1.13 -2.78 3.96
N ASP A 114 -2.04 -3.73 3.70
CA ASP A 114 -3.16 -3.53 2.77
C ASP A 114 -4.06 -2.40 3.28
N GLU A 115 -4.48 -2.48 4.55
CA GLU A 115 -5.31 -1.45 5.19
C GLU A 115 -4.71 -0.05 4.98
N LEU A 116 -3.44 0.14 5.34
CA LEU A 116 -2.77 1.43 5.25
C LEU A 116 -2.63 1.93 3.81
N VAL A 117 -2.24 1.06 2.86
CA VAL A 117 -1.98 1.46 1.48
C VAL A 117 -3.28 1.79 0.74
N PHE A 118 -4.33 1.00 0.93
CA PHE A 118 -5.63 1.29 0.30
C PHE A 118 -6.34 2.47 0.98
N GLU A 119 -6.16 2.69 2.29
CA GLU A 119 -6.65 3.89 2.96
C GLU A 119 -6.00 5.16 2.36
N VAL A 120 -4.67 5.16 2.20
CA VAL A 120 -3.94 6.26 1.56
C VAL A 120 -4.38 6.47 0.11
N LEU A 121 -4.54 5.40 -0.67
CA LEU A 121 -5.08 5.52 -2.03
C LEU A 121 -6.45 6.22 -2.04
N LYS A 122 -7.35 5.84 -1.13
CA LYS A 122 -8.67 6.45 -1.01
C LYS A 122 -8.60 7.92 -0.61
N ARG A 123 -7.69 8.28 0.30
CA ARG A 123 -7.50 9.64 0.81
C ARG A 123 -6.80 10.57 -0.19
N GLY A 124 -6.27 10.05 -1.29
CA GLY A 124 -5.60 10.82 -2.32
C GLY A 124 -6.42 11.96 -2.96
N PHE A 125 -7.75 11.91 -2.87
CA PHE A 125 -8.62 13.02 -3.30
C PHE A 125 -8.68 14.21 -2.31
N ALA A 126 -8.11 14.08 -1.12
CA ALA A 126 -8.21 15.05 -0.03
C ALA A 126 -6.88 15.32 0.69
N GLU A 127 -5.82 14.58 0.36
CA GLU A 127 -4.50 14.73 0.96
C GLU A 127 -3.45 15.05 -0.08
N THR A 128 -2.54 15.95 0.32
CA THR A 128 -1.51 16.47 -0.55
C THR A 128 -0.37 15.49 -0.75
N CYS A 129 0.17 15.42 -1.96
CA CYS A 129 1.39 14.71 -2.27
C CYS A 129 2.61 15.63 -2.32
N TYR A 130 3.71 15.18 -2.91
CA TYR A 130 5.02 15.84 -2.80
C TYR A 130 5.12 17.19 -3.51
N ASP A 131 4.21 17.48 -4.45
CA ASP A 131 4.12 18.74 -5.17
C ASP A 131 3.16 19.76 -4.51
N GLY A 132 2.54 19.38 -3.38
CA GLY A 132 1.61 20.22 -2.63
C GLY A 132 0.18 20.25 -3.16
N GLN A 133 -0.14 19.55 -4.26
CA GLN A 133 -1.51 19.31 -4.72
C GLN A 133 -2.07 18.02 -4.11
N PHE A 134 -3.38 17.81 -4.18
CA PHE A 134 -3.94 16.51 -3.82
C PHE A 134 -3.34 15.41 -4.69
N PHE A 135 -3.25 14.17 -4.21
CA PHE A 135 -2.67 13.09 -5.01
C PHE A 135 -3.49 12.77 -6.26
N PHE A 136 -4.80 12.99 -6.20
CA PHE A 136 -5.70 12.99 -7.35
C PHE A 136 -6.26 14.39 -7.55
N ASP A 137 -5.66 15.14 -8.48
CA ASP A 137 -5.97 16.54 -8.70
C ASP A 137 -6.08 16.85 -10.21
N THR A 138 -6.70 17.98 -10.51
CA THR A 138 -6.72 18.56 -11.84
C THR A 138 -5.50 19.43 -12.13
N ASP A 139 -4.75 19.81 -11.08
CA ASP A 139 -3.82 20.93 -11.16
C ASP A 139 -2.37 20.67 -10.76
N HIS A 140 -1.81 19.50 -11.11
CA HIS A 140 -0.40 19.21 -10.85
C HIS A 140 0.54 20.12 -11.68
N PRO A 141 1.49 20.82 -11.05
CA PRO A 141 2.43 21.68 -11.76
C PRO A 141 3.52 20.86 -12.45
N VAL A 142 3.74 21.12 -13.74
CA VAL A 142 4.87 20.57 -14.53
C VAL A 142 5.47 21.66 -15.41
N GLU A 143 6.70 21.48 -15.89
CA GLU A 143 7.33 22.40 -16.85
C GLU A 143 7.28 21.84 -18.28
N ASP A 144 6.93 22.67 -19.27
CA ASP A 144 7.02 22.27 -20.67
C ASP A 144 8.45 22.34 -21.23
N THR A 145 8.59 22.25 -22.56
CA THR A 145 9.89 22.30 -23.25
C THR A 145 10.59 23.65 -23.12
N ASP A 146 9.83 24.72 -22.95
CA ASP A 146 10.34 26.09 -22.87
C ASP A 146 10.57 26.53 -21.41
N GLY A 147 10.21 25.66 -20.45
CA GLY A 147 10.31 25.92 -19.02
C GLY A 147 9.09 26.66 -18.46
N ASP A 148 8.03 26.80 -19.26
CA ASP A 148 6.79 27.43 -18.81
C ASP A 148 5.97 26.43 -17.97
N ALA A 149 5.34 26.95 -16.91
CA ALA A 149 4.52 26.16 -16.02
C ALA A 149 3.22 25.72 -16.72
N GLN A 150 2.94 24.43 -16.65
CA GLN A 150 1.73 23.79 -17.13
C GLN A 150 1.00 23.11 -15.96
N SER A 151 -0.31 22.99 -16.11
CA SER A 151 -1.18 22.27 -15.17
C SER A 151 -1.61 20.94 -15.80
N VAL A 152 -1.44 19.84 -15.06
CA VAL A 152 -1.75 18.48 -15.52
C VAL A 152 -2.70 17.79 -14.56
N SER A 153 -3.72 17.16 -15.11
CA SER A 153 -4.71 16.39 -14.36
C SER A 153 -4.40 14.90 -14.33
N ASN A 154 -4.58 14.27 -13.17
CA ASN A 154 -4.70 12.82 -13.03
C ASN A 154 -6.05 12.39 -12.41
N PHE A 155 -7.05 13.27 -12.47
CA PHE A 155 -8.37 13.04 -11.89
C PHE A 155 -9.49 13.31 -12.92
N GLN A 156 -10.35 12.31 -13.14
CA GLN A 156 -11.47 12.40 -14.10
C GLN A 156 -12.68 13.19 -13.60
N GLY A 157 -12.69 13.63 -12.34
CA GLY A 157 -13.88 14.19 -11.71
C GLY A 157 -14.94 13.13 -11.39
N GLY A 158 -16.18 13.60 -11.27
CA GLY A 158 -17.36 12.79 -10.90
C GLY A 158 -17.63 12.79 -9.39
N SER A 159 -18.71 12.12 -8.99
CA SER A 159 -19.20 12.06 -7.61
C SER A 159 -19.64 10.66 -7.15
N ASP A 160 -19.52 9.65 -8.02
CA ASP A 160 -19.85 8.27 -7.70
C ASP A 160 -18.72 7.59 -6.92
N THR A 161 -18.91 6.30 -6.63
CA THR A 161 -17.91 5.42 -6.03
C THR A 161 -16.58 5.49 -6.79
N PRO A 162 -15.46 5.79 -6.12
CA PRO A 162 -14.18 5.93 -6.79
C PRO A 162 -13.63 4.60 -7.31
N TRP A 163 -12.93 4.68 -8.44
CA TRP A 163 -12.05 3.64 -8.96
C TRP A 163 -10.72 4.26 -9.41
N PHE A 164 -9.67 3.44 -9.42
CA PHE A 164 -8.31 3.92 -9.63
C PHE A 164 -7.62 3.08 -10.70
N LEU A 165 -6.92 3.73 -11.61
CA LEU A 165 -6.14 3.09 -12.64
C LEU A 165 -4.66 3.43 -12.44
N LEU A 166 -3.83 2.40 -12.28
CA LEU A 166 -2.44 2.53 -11.86
C LEU A 166 -1.48 1.92 -12.89
N ASP A 167 -0.33 2.56 -13.08
CA ASP A 167 0.85 1.94 -13.68
C ASP A 167 1.77 1.44 -12.57
N THR A 168 1.88 0.11 -12.48
CA THR A 168 2.73 -0.57 -11.50
C THR A 168 3.81 -1.40 -12.19
N SER A 169 4.07 -1.13 -13.48
CA SER A 169 5.05 -1.86 -14.30
C SER A 169 6.50 -1.50 -13.96
N ARG A 170 6.70 -0.38 -13.25
CA ARG A 170 8.01 0.19 -12.94
C ARG A 170 8.42 -0.07 -11.48
N PRO A 171 9.74 -0.03 -11.17
CA PRO A 171 10.22 -0.15 -9.80
C PRO A 171 9.67 0.95 -8.88
N VAL A 172 9.51 2.17 -9.40
CA VAL A 172 8.83 3.25 -8.70
C VAL A 172 7.34 3.12 -8.94
N LYS A 173 6.59 3.02 -7.84
CA LYS A 173 5.13 2.87 -7.83
C LYS A 173 4.44 4.16 -7.37
N PRO A 174 3.14 4.32 -7.68
CA PRO A 174 2.38 5.50 -7.26
C PRO A 174 2.21 5.61 -5.74
N LEU A 175 2.37 4.52 -5.00
CA LEU A 175 2.25 4.48 -3.53
C LEU A 175 3.52 3.92 -2.90
N VAL A 176 3.72 4.27 -1.63
CA VAL A 176 4.86 3.82 -0.82
C VAL A 176 4.33 3.14 0.43
N PHE A 177 4.91 1.99 0.75
CA PHE A 177 4.81 1.39 2.08
C PHE A 177 6.18 1.46 2.76
N GLN A 178 6.28 2.30 3.77
CA GLN A 178 7.49 2.54 4.53
C GLN A 178 7.56 1.60 5.73
N THR A 179 8.65 0.82 5.82
CA THR A 179 8.91 -0.09 6.94
C THR A 179 10.13 0.34 7.73
N ARG A 180 9.95 0.72 9.00
CA ARG A 180 11.03 0.99 9.96
C ARG A 180 11.28 -0.18 10.91
N VAL A 181 10.22 -0.78 11.42
CA VAL A 181 10.23 -2.00 12.25
C VAL A 181 9.19 -2.96 11.67
N PRO A 182 9.61 -4.12 11.14
CA PRO A 182 8.69 -5.09 10.59
C PRO A 182 7.89 -5.80 11.69
N TYR A 183 6.80 -6.47 11.30
CA TYR A 183 6.00 -7.30 12.19
C TYR A 183 6.81 -8.50 12.67
N LYS A 184 7.16 -8.51 13.95
CA LYS A 184 7.87 -9.62 14.59
C LYS A 184 7.23 -9.92 15.94
N LEU A 185 7.00 -11.21 16.20
CA LEU A 185 6.53 -11.68 17.50
C LEU A 185 7.60 -11.46 18.57
N GLN A 186 7.16 -10.96 19.72
CA GLN A 186 7.94 -10.70 20.92
C GLN A 186 7.17 -11.25 22.13
N THR A 187 7.87 -11.44 23.24
CA THR A 187 7.26 -12.04 24.44
C THR A 187 7.79 -11.44 25.74
N LEU A 188 6.96 -11.47 26.77
CA LEU A 188 7.32 -11.25 28.18
C LEU A 188 6.82 -12.47 28.97
N THR A 189 7.73 -13.42 29.16
CA THR A 189 7.47 -14.73 29.75
C THR A 189 8.25 -15.02 31.03
N ARG A 190 9.06 -14.09 31.53
CA ARG A 190 9.86 -14.35 32.73
C ARG A 190 8.99 -14.24 33.97
N ASP A 191 9.22 -15.10 34.96
CA ASP A 191 8.44 -15.10 36.21
C ASP A 191 8.50 -13.76 36.96
N GLU A 192 9.60 -13.03 36.81
CA GLU A 192 9.82 -11.69 37.37
C GLU A 192 9.21 -10.55 36.54
N ASP A 193 8.65 -10.83 35.36
CA ASP A 193 8.00 -9.79 34.55
C ASP A 193 6.74 -9.28 35.28
N HIS A 194 6.52 -7.96 35.24
CA HIS A 194 5.45 -7.32 36.01
C HIS A 194 4.05 -7.87 35.73
N ASN A 195 3.74 -8.22 34.47
CA ASN A 195 2.47 -8.85 34.09
C ASN A 195 2.30 -10.23 34.74
N VAL A 196 3.38 -11.00 34.81
CA VAL A 196 3.39 -12.33 35.38
C VAL A 196 3.17 -12.24 36.89
N PHE A 197 3.92 -11.37 37.57
CA PHE A 197 3.75 -11.16 39.01
C PHE A 197 2.37 -10.58 39.39
N MET A 198 1.88 -9.60 38.63
CA MET A 198 0.65 -8.88 38.99
C MET A 198 -0.64 -9.56 38.51
N ARG A 199 -0.58 -10.37 37.46
CA ARG A 199 -1.77 -10.89 36.77
C ARG A 199 -1.71 -12.38 36.44
N ASP A 200 -0.59 -13.04 36.72
CA ASP A 200 -0.35 -14.45 36.38
C ASP A 200 -0.51 -14.76 34.87
N GLU A 201 -0.13 -13.78 34.03
CA GLU A 201 -0.27 -13.82 32.57
C GLU A 201 1.08 -13.61 31.90
N PHE A 202 1.40 -14.43 30.90
CA PHE A 202 2.48 -14.20 29.94
C PHE A 202 1.98 -13.41 28.73
N LEU A 203 2.84 -12.56 28.16
CA LEU A 203 2.46 -11.72 27.02
C LEU A 203 3.17 -12.13 25.75
N TYR A 204 2.43 -12.12 24.64
CA TYR A 204 2.94 -12.30 23.29
C TYR A 204 2.41 -11.15 22.44
N GLY A 205 3.32 -10.36 21.88
CA GLY A 205 2.98 -9.15 21.17
C GLY A 205 3.69 -9.04 19.84
N VAL A 206 3.03 -8.40 18.89
CA VAL A 206 3.62 -7.93 17.64
C VAL A 206 3.63 -6.42 17.70
N ARG A 207 4.76 -5.81 17.35
CA ARG A 207 4.86 -4.36 17.16
C ARG A 207 5.37 -4.07 15.75
N ALA A 208 4.87 -2.98 15.18
CA ALA A 208 5.34 -2.48 13.90
C ALA A 208 5.57 -0.96 13.97
N ARG A 209 6.55 -0.50 13.19
CA ARG A 209 6.72 0.92 12.87
C ARG A 209 6.72 1.04 11.37
N VAL A 210 5.59 1.48 10.84
CA VAL A 210 5.30 1.51 9.41
C VAL A 210 4.47 2.76 9.08
N ASN A 211 4.43 3.13 7.82
CA ASN A 211 3.42 4.06 7.31
C ASN A 211 3.22 3.84 5.81
N ALA A 212 2.10 4.31 5.27
CA ALA A 212 1.87 4.37 3.82
C ALA A 212 1.80 5.84 3.37
N GLY A 213 2.19 6.11 2.14
CA GLY A 213 2.21 7.46 1.59
C GLY A 213 2.22 7.48 0.06
N TYR A 214 2.34 8.68 -0.50
CA TYR A 214 2.30 8.91 -1.94
C TYR A 214 3.69 8.81 -2.57
N GLY A 215 3.75 8.14 -3.73
CA GLY A 215 4.88 8.14 -4.65
C GLY A 215 4.61 9.10 -5.81
N LEU A 216 4.85 8.64 -7.05
CA LEU A 216 4.63 9.45 -8.25
C LEU A 216 3.15 9.44 -8.68
N TRP A 217 2.50 10.60 -8.59
CA TRP A 217 1.12 10.79 -9.02
C TRP A 217 0.92 10.52 -10.52
N GLN A 218 1.97 10.69 -11.33
CA GLN A 218 1.96 10.43 -12.78
C GLN A 218 1.61 8.97 -13.13
N PHE A 219 1.76 8.05 -12.16
CA PHE A 219 1.43 6.63 -12.33
C PHE A 219 0.10 6.22 -11.70
N ALA A 220 -0.70 7.18 -11.25
CA ALA A 220 -2.02 6.92 -10.71
C ALA A 220 -3.05 7.86 -11.36
N TYR A 221 -4.21 7.31 -11.69
CA TYR A 221 -5.33 8.09 -12.19
C TYR A 221 -6.59 7.73 -11.41
N GLY A 222 -7.23 8.74 -10.83
CA GLY A 222 -8.45 8.60 -10.03
C GLY A 222 -9.69 8.96 -10.83
N SER A 223 -10.80 8.28 -10.59
CA SER A 223 -12.08 8.65 -11.17
C SER A 223 -13.23 8.36 -10.21
N LYS A 224 -14.18 9.29 -10.17
CA LYS A 224 -15.48 9.14 -9.52
C LYS A 224 -16.61 9.18 -10.56
N GLN A 225 -16.28 8.93 -11.82
CA GLN A 225 -17.28 8.70 -12.86
C GLN A 225 -17.74 7.24 -12.82
N VAL A 226 -18.88 6.93 -13.43
CA VAL A 226 -19.32 5.54 -13.61
C VAL A 226 -18.21 4.69 -14.26
N LEU A 227 -17.88 3.53 -13.67
CA LEU A 227 -16.92 2.60 -14.26
C LEU A 227 -17.54 1.91 -15.48
N ASN A 228 -17.12 2.33 -16.68
CA ASN A 228 -17.54 1.76 -17.95
C ASN A 228 -16.41 1.88 -19.00
N ALA A 229 -16.60 1.26 -20.17
CA ALA A 229 -15.59 1.25 -21.22
C ALA A 229 -15.17 2.65 -21.70
N THR A 230 -16.11 3.60 -21.77
CA THR A 230 -15.83 4.99 -22.20
C THR A 230 -14.93 5.72 -21.22
N ASN A 231 -15.29 5.71 -19.93
CA ASN A 231 -14.53 6.41 -18.89
C ASN A 231 -13.17 5.74 -18.65
N TYR A 232 -13.11 4.42 -18.71
CA TYR A 232 -11.86 3.66 -18.65
C TYR A 232 -10.92 3.99 -19.82
N ALA A 233 -11.45 4.04 -21.05
CA ALA A 233 -10.67 4.41 -22.24
C ALA A 233 -10.09 5.83 -22.12
N ALA A 234 -10.90 6.79 -21.65
CA ALA A 234 -10.47 8.16 -21.42
C ALA A 234 -9.38 8.26 -20.35
N ALA A 235 -9.52 7.53 -19.23
CA ALA A 235 -8.50 7.47 -18.19
C ALA A 235 -7.17 6.88 -18.72
N ARG A 236 -7.23 5.78 -19.48
CA ARG A 236 -6.03 5.20 -20.12
C ARG A 236 -5.34 6.18 -21.05
N ALA A 237 -6.10 6.85 -21.92
CA ALA A 237 -5.56 7.83 -22.86
C ALA A 237 -4.92 9.02 -22.15
N ALA A 238 -5.54 9.51 -21.06
CA ALA A 238 -5.00 10.59 -20.25
C ALA A 238 -3.64 10.19 -19.63
N MET A 239 -3.55 9.02 -19.01
CA MET A 239 -2.30 8.51 -18.45
C MET A 239 -1.20 8.38 -19.52
N GLN A 240 -1.54 7.82 -20.69
CA GLN A 240 -0.58 7.61 -21.78
C GLN A 240 -0.09 8.91 -22.42
N ALA A 241 -0.83 10.01 -22.27
CA ALA A 241 -0.46 11.34 -22.76
C ALA A 241 0.48 12.10 -21.81
N LEU A 242 0.70 11.61 -20.58
CA LEU A 242 1.51 12.28 -19.58
C LEU A 242 2.97 12.47 -20.05
N ARG A 243 3.50 13.64 -19.70
CA ARG A 243 4.86 14.08 -20.05
C ARG A 243 5.61 14.45 -18.78
N TYR A 244 6.91 14.19 -18.77
CA TYR A 244 7.79 14.74 -17.74
C TYR A 244 8.04 16.22 -17.98
N ASP A 245 8.64 16.88 -16.99
CA ASP A 245 9.24 18.20 -17.14
C ASP A 245 10.20 18.25 -18.34
N GLY A 246 9.98 19.20 -19.23
CA GLY A 246 10.66 19.29 -20.53
C GLY A 246 9.91 18.60 -21.67
N GLY A 247 8.64 18.23 -21.48
CA GLY A 247 7.71 17.83 -22.53
C GLY A 247 7.88 16.43 -23.14
N ARG A 248 8.78 15.59 -22.61
CA ARG A 248 8.96 14.21 -23.11
C ARG A 248 7.91 13.26 -22.55
N ILE A 249 7.36 12.39 -23.39
CA ILE A 249 6.38 11.38 -22.98
C ILE A 249 6.98 10.47 -21.90
N ILE A 250 6.22 10.27 -20.82
CA ILE A 250 6.63 9.41 -19.71
C ILE A 250 6.61 7.94 -20.13
N GLY A 251 5.64 7.56 -20.97
CA GLY A 251 5.40 6.18 -21.40
C GLY A 251 4.63 5.38 -20.34
N VAL A 252 3.69 6.03 -19.65
CA VAL A 252 2.84 5.38 -18.64
C VAL A 252 2.02 4.29 -19.30
N THR A 253 2.00 3.10 -18.70
CA THR A 253 1.23 1.96 -19.18
C THR A 253 0.32 1.50 -18.05
N PRO A 254 -0.99 1.81 -18.11
CA PRO A 254 -1.91 1.39 -17.05
C PRO A 254 -2.01 -0.14 -16.97
N THR A 255 -1.65 -0.71 -15.83
CA THR A 255 -1.53 -2.16 -15.60
C THR A 255 -2.51 -2.71 -14.57
N VAL A 256 -3.01 -1.90 -13.64
CA VAL A 256 -3.89 -2.36 -12.56
C VAL A 256 -5.09 -1.43 -12.42
N LEU A 257 -6.30 -1.98 -12.50
CA LEU A 257 -7.55 -1.31 -12.14
C LEU A 257 -7.92 -1.71 -10.71
N VAL A 258 -7.94 -0.76 -9.79
CA VAL A 258 -8.30 -0.96 -8.39
C VAL A 258 -9.72 -0.45 -8.14
N VAL A 259 -10.56 -1.31 -7.55
CA VAL A 259 -11.98 -1.02 -7.30
C VAL A 259 -12.42 -1.49 -5.92
N PRO A 260 -13.43 -0.86 -5.29
CA PRO A 260 -14.15 -1.44 -4.17
C PRO A 260 -15.06 -2.60 -4.62
N PRO A 261 -15.51 -3.48 -3.70
CA PRO A 261 -16.41 -4.59 -4.01
C PRO A 261 -17.70 -4.19 -4.72
N SER A 262 -18.24 -2.99 -4.44
CA SER A 262 -19.44 -2.47 -5.11
C SER A 262 -19.26 -2.27 -6.62
N LEU A 263 -18.02 -2.15 -7.10
CA LEU A 263 -17.67 -2.01 -8.51
C LEU A 263 -17.03 -3.29 -9.09
N GLU A 264 -16.97 -4.39 -8.33
CA GLU A 264 -16.35 -5.65 -8.80
C GLU A 264 -17.04 -6.17 -10.06
N ALA A 265 -18.37 -6.19 -10.10
CA ALA A 265 -19.12 -6.67 -11.26
C ALA A 265 -18.79 -5.87 -12.53
N ALA A 266 -18.75 -4.53 -12.42
CA ALA A 266 -18.37 -3.65 -13.52
C ALA A 266 -16.91 -3.86 -13.95
N GLY A 267 -15.99 -4.01 -12.99
CA GLY A 267 -14.58 -4.31 -13.28
C GLY A 267 -14.38 -5.66 -13.98
N ARG A 268 -15.12 -6.70 -13.58
CA ARG A 268 -15.09 -8.02 -14.23
C ARG A 268 -15.66 -7.97 -15.65
N ALA A 269 -16.79 -7.31 -15.84
CA ALA A 269 -17.36 -7.12 -17.17
C ALA A 269 -16.39 -6.36 -18.10
N LEU A 270 -15.67 -5.38 -17.57
CA LEU A 270 -14.73 -4.58 -18.33
C LEU A 270 -13.42 -5.32 -18.68
N LEU A 271 -12.82 -6.05 -17.72
CA LEU A 271 -11.46 -6.61 -17.88
C LEU A 271 -11.40 -8.12 -18.06
N LEU A 272 -12.43 -8.87 -17.67
CA LEU A 272 -12.41 -10.34 -17.66
C LEU A 272 -13.45 -10.97 -18.61
N ALA A 273 -14.51 -10.28 -18.99
CA ALA A 273 -15.44 -10.80 -20.00
C ALA A 273 -14.77 -10.79 -21.39
N GLU A 274 -14.95 -11.86 -22.16
CA GLU A 274 -14.44 -11.97 -23.54
C GLU A 274 -15.34 -11.24 -24.55
N GLU A 275 -16.64 -11.16 -24.25
CA GLU A 275 -17.66 -10.53 -25.08
C GLU A 275 -18.45 -9.49 -24.28
N LEU A 276 -18.99 -8.50 -24.98
CA LEU A 276 -19.88 -7.48 -24.42
C LEU A 276 -21.30 -8.02 -24.24
N GLU A 277 -22.04 -7.45 -23.29
CA GLU A 277 -23.47 -7.70 -23.17
C GLU A 277 -24.19 -7.21 -24.44
N GLY A 278 -24.93 -8.10 -25.10
CA GLY A 278 -25.54 -7.82 -26.41
C GLY A 278 -24.69 -8.20 -27.63
N GLY A 279 -23.50 -8.78 -27.41
CA GLY A 279 -22.63 -9.32 -28.46
C GLY A 279 -21.51 -8.39 -28.90
N GLY A 280 -20.45 -8.97 -29.46
CA GLY A 280 -19.23 -8.27 -29.90
C GLY A 280 -18.05 -8.48 -28.94
N ALA A 281 -16.83 -8.39 -29.46
CA ALA A 281 -15.62 -8.65 -28.70
C ALA A 281 -15.32 -7.52 -27.70
N ASN A 282 -14.95 -7.89 -26.47
CA ASN A 282 -14.48 -6.93 -25.48
C ASN A 282 -13.03 -6.52 -25.77
N ILE A 283 -12.83 -5.32 -26.31
CA ILE A 283 -11.50 -4.79 -26.63
C ILE A 283 -10.61 -4.52 -25.41
N TRP A 284 -11.20 -4.44 -24.20
CA TRP A 284 -10.49 -4.17 -22.95
C TRP A 284 -10.17 -5.43 -22.15
N HIS A 285 -10.57 -6.60 -22.65
CA HIS A 285 -10.27 -7.88 -22.03
C HIS A 285 -8.76 -8.01 -21.78
N ARG A 286 -8.39 -8.24 -20.51
CA ARG A 286 -7.00 -8.35 -20.03
C ARG A 286 -6.10 -7.14 -20.33
N SER A 287 -6.67 -5.96 -20.53
CA SER A 287 -5.90 -4.72 -20.71
C SER A 287 -5.26 -4.19 -19.41
N ALA A 288 -5.72 -4.67 -18.26
CA ALA A 288 -5.17 -4.44 -16.93
C ALA A 288 -5.60 -5.58 -15.99
N ASP A 289 -4.88 -5.78 -14.89
CA ASP A 289 -5.29 -6.65 -13.80
C ASP A 289 -6.38 -5.98 -12.97
N LEU A 290 -7.46 -6.71 -12.66
CA LEU A 290 -8.49 -6.25 -11.74
C LEU A 290 -8.06 -6.54 -10.29
N LEU A 291 -7.99 -5.51 -9.46
CA LEU A 291 -7.73 -5.60 -8.02
C LEU A 291 -8.93 -5.08 -7.23
N VAL A 292 -9.64 -6.00 -6.58
CA VAL A 292 -10.77 -5.65 -5.70
C VAL A 292 -10.27 -5.56 -4.27
N SER A 293 -10.51 -4.43 -3.59
CA SER A 293 -10.09 -4.22 -2.21
C SER A 293 -11.24 -3.76 -1.32
N PRO A 294 -11.58 -4.48 -0.23
CA PRO A 294 -12.65 -4.09 0.68
C PRO A 294 -12.33 -2.79 1.44
N TYR A 295 -11.06 -2.42 1.57
CA TYR A 295 -10.60 -1.21 2.25
C TYR A 295 -10.89 0.09 1.48
N LEU A 296 -11.40 -0.02 0.24
CA LEU A 296 -11.87 1.13 -0.55
C LEU A 296 -13.35 1.46 -0.33
N GLN A 297 -14.10 0.64 0.42
CA GLN A 297 -15.51 0.89 0.70
C GLN A 297 -15.71 2.15 1.54
N ASP A 298 -16.86 2.79 1.37
CA ASP A 298 -17.30 3.90 2.21
C ASP A 298 -17.68 3.38 3.60
N GLY A 299 -17.03 3.95 4.61
CA GLY A 299 -17.07 3.46 6.00
C GLY A 299 -16.09 2.31 6.24
N SER A 300 -14.89 2.63 6.74
CA SER A 300 -14.05 1.67 7.47
C SER A 300 -12.91 2.40 8.16
N PRO A 301 -12.54 2.02 9.40
CA PRO A 301 -13.36 1.99 10.61
C PRO A 301 -13.69 3.37 11.19
#